data_AF-A0AAD7C7A4-F1
#
_entry.id   AF-A0AAD7C7A4-F1
#
_cell.length_a   1.000
_cell.length_b   1.000
_cell.length_c   1.000
_cell.angle_alpha   90.00
_cell.angle_beta   90.00
_cell.angle_gamma   90.00
#
_symmetry.space_group_name_H-M   'P 1'
#
loop_
_entity.id
_entity.type
_entity.pdbx_description
1 polymer ?
#
loop_
_entity_poly.entity_id
_entity_poly.type
_entity_poly.pdbx_seq_one_letter_code
_entity_poly.pdbx_strand_id
1 'polypeptide(L)'
;RPGANQGHEHFGFLDGISNPAVQGFQTALPGQAVIPPGEILVGENGDDVQRPAWAKDGSFLVFRQLKQLVPEFNKFLSDNPITTVPGLTRQQGSDLFGARMMGRWKSGAPVFLAPTHDDPQLGADPHRNNDFTYAAPSQTVSNSTDQSKCPFAAHIRKTRPRADLGLPETTSNSHHIVRGGIPYGPEVSQAELSSHTTTTERGLAFVAYQANIGKGFSFLQQFWSDNSAFLHQNTGFDPIVGENGGSPRAVFGLDPKNSTKATMLPMDFVVSRGGEYFFSPSISAIRNTLSA
;
A
#
# COMPACT_ATOMS: atom_id res chain seq x y z
N ARG A 1 12.34 -12.38 -0.52
CA ARG A 1 12.29 -13.41 -1.61
C ARG A 1 13.66 -13.48 -2.30
N PRO A 2 14.02 -14.58 -2.99
CA PRO A 2 15.38 -14.80 -3.50
C PRO A 2 15.69 -14.05 -4.81
N GLY A 3 16.99 -13.84 -5.07
CA GLY A 3 17.50 -13.34 -6.36
C GLY A 3 16.92 -11.99 -6.76
N ALA A 4 16.49 -11.85 -8.02
CA ALA A 4 15.88 -10.63 -8.57
C ALA A 4 14.55 -10.22 -7.87
N ASN A 5 14.00 -11.06 -7.00
CA ASN A 5 12.82 -10.75 -6.20
C ASN A 5 13.18 -10.26 -4.78
N GLN A 6 14.45 -10.01 -4.47
CA GLN A 6 14.83 -9.42 -3.20
C GLN A 6 14.18 -8.04 -3.05
N GLY A 7 13.50 -7.80 -1.92
CA GLY A 7 12.71 -6.58 -1.69
C GLY A 7 11.29 -6.63 -2.29
N HIS A 8 10.94 -7.66 -3.06
CA HIS A 8 9.59 -7.84 -3.60
C HIS A 8 8.73 -8.72 -2.68
N GLU A 9 7.44 -8.41 -2.59
CA GLU A 9 6.44 -9.28 -1.97
C GLU A 9 6.02 -10.44 -2.91
N HIS A 10 5.10 -11.30 -2.48
CA HIS A 10 4.81 -12.55 -3.20
C HIS A 10 4.02 -12.37 -4.50
N PHE A 11 3.25 -11.30 -4.68
CA PHE A 11 2.68 -10.95 -6.00
C PHE A 11 3.75 -10.42 -6.97
N GLY A 12 4.95 -10.10 -6.47
CA GLY A 12 6.13 -9.73 -7.24
C GLY A 12 6.36 -8.24 -7.37
N PHE A 13 5.70 -7.40 -6.55
CA PHE A 13 5.91 -5.95 -6.54
C PHE A 13 7.02 -5.56 -5.56
N LEU A 14 7.91 -4.66 -5.98
CA LEU A 14 8.92 -4.07 -5.11
C LEU A 14 8.24 -3.33 -3.94
N ASP A 15 8.59 -3.71 -2.72
CA ASP A 15 8.06 -3.12 -1.50
C ASP A 15 9.12 -2.27 -0.78
N GLY A 16 8.74 -1.58 0.29
CA GLY A 16 9.62 -0.76 1.12
C GLY A 16 9.95 0.62 0.56
N ILE A 17 9.41 1.00 -0.61
CA ILE A 17 9.73 2.27 -1.31
C ILE A 17 9.26 3.50 -0.52
N SER A 18 7.98 3.53 -0.13
CA SER A 18 7.36 4.72 0.48
C SER A 18 7.09 4.50 1.96
N ASN A 19 7.94 5.09 2.80
CA ASN A 19 7.73 5.33 4.23
C ASN A 19 7.72 6.84 4.50
N PRO A 20 7.08 7.33 5.57
CA PRO A 20 7.22 8.74 5.95
C PRO A 20 8.65 9.04 6.41
N ALA A 21 9.10 10.29 6.22
CA ALA A 21 10.34 10.80 6.80
C ALA A 21 10.06 11.44 8.14
N VAL A 22 10.58 10.83 9.21
CA VAL A 22 10.45 11.38 10.57
C VAL A 22 11.39 12.58 10.73
N GLN A 23 10.84 13.73 11.11
CA GLN A 23 11.58 14.96 11.35
C GLN A 23 12.71 14.72 12.36
N GLY A 24 13.91 15.19 12.02
CA GLY A 24 15.10 15.03 12.87
C GLY A 24 15.78 13.66 12.82
N PHE A 25 15.21 12.68 12.11
CA PHE A 25 15.80 11.33 12.00
C PHE A 25 16.39 11.04 10.61
N GLN A 26 15.67 11.38 9.54
CA GLN A 26 16.12 11.11 8.17
C GLN A 26 15.90 12.30 7.23
N THR A 27 16.77 12.45 6.24
CA THR A 27 16.56 13.40 5.14
C THR A 27 15.47 12.87 4.21
N ALA A 28 14.46 13.70 3.93
CA ALA A 28 13.36 13.33 3.05
C ALA A 28 13.82 13.24 1.59
N LEU A 29 13.36 12.19 0.91
CA LEU A 29 13.47 12.05 -0.54
C LEU A 29 12.35 12.84 -1.26
N PRO A 30 12.51 13.17 -2.55
CA PRO A 30 11.45 13.80 -3.35
C PRO A 30 10.10 13.07 -3.24
N GLY A 31 9.04 13.83 -2.98
CA GLY A 31 7.67 13.33 -2.75
C GLY A 31 7.44 12.54 -1.46
N GLN A 32 8.45 12.39 -0.60
CA GLN A 32 8.29 11.75 0.71
C GLN A 32 7.65 12.72 1.71
N ALA A 33 6.60 12.28 2.43
CA ALA A 33 5.97 13.08 3.46
C ALA A 33 6.94 13.25 4.62
N VAL A 34 6.98 14.46 5.19
CA VAL A 34 7.78 14.78 6.37
C VAL A 34 6.83 14.90 7.57
N ILE A 35 7.00 14.03 8.55
CA ILE A 35 6.07 13.92 9.69
C ILE A 35 6.76 14.25 11.02
N PRO A 36 6.04 14.85 11.98
CA PRO A 36 6.52 14.94 13.35
C PRO A 36 6.75 13.54 13.96
N PRO A 37 7.75 13.37 14.85
CA PRO A 37 8.07 12.07 15.44
C PRO A 37 6.92 11.44 16.22
N GLY A 38 6.06 12.25 16.83
CA GLY A 38 4.89 11.86 17.60
C GLY A 38 3.81 11.10 16.83
N GLU A 39 3.88 11.06 15.49
CA GLU A 39 3.02 10.16 14.71
C GLU A 39 3.46 8.69 14.78
N ILE A 40 4.75 8.44 15.05
CA ILE A 40 5.33 7.10 15.12
C ILE A 40 5.74 6.74 16.56
N LEU A 41 6.32 7.69 17.28
CA LEU A 41 6.85 7.51 18.63
C LEU A 41 5.91 8.15 19.67
N VAL A 42 5.55 7.36 20.67
CA VAL A 42 4.65 7.76 21.75
C VAL A 42 5.32 8.80 22.65
N GLY A 43 4.58 9.86 23.00
CA GLY A 43 5.06 10.94 23.88
C GLY A 43 6.08 11.90 23.26
N GLU A 44 6.27 11.84 21.94
CA GLU A 44 7.08 12.79 21.17
C GLU A 44 6.21 13.89 20.53
N ASN A 45 6.85 14.97 20.03
CA ASN A 45 6.14 16.08 19.39
C ASN A 45 5.22 15.56 18.27
N GLY A 46 3.91 15.83 18.34
CA GLY A 46 2.88 15.30 17.44
C GLY A 46 2.00 14.18 18.02
N ASP A 47 2.32 13.65 19.21
CA ASP A 47 1.43 12.76 19.98
C ASP A 47 0.63 13.57 21.01
N ASP A 48 -0.61 13.93 20.66
CA ASP A 48 -1.49 14.72 21.53
C ASP A 48 -2.17 13.91 22.66
N VAL A 49 -1.84 12.62 22.78
CA VAL A 49 -2.42 11.73 23.78
C VAL A 49 -1.57 11.77 25.05
N GLN A 50 -2.21 11.85 26.22
CA GLN A 50 -1.51 11.71 27.51
C GLN A 50 -1.04 10.26 27.68
N ARG A 51 0.25 10.08 27.99
CA ARG A 51 0.89 8.75 28.06
C ARG A 51 1.49 8.51 29.45
N PRO A 52 1.56 7.25 29.91
CA PRO A 52 2.44 6.90 31.01
C PRO A 52 3.88 7.28 30.68
N ALA A 53 4.60 7.87 31.63
CA ALA A 53 5.96 8.36 31.39
C ALA A 53 6.92 7.26 30.87
N TRP A 54 6.74 6.02 31.33
CA TRP A 54 7.54 4.88 30.87
C TRP A 54 7.29 4.49 29.40
N ALA A 55 6.17 4.89 28.80
CA ALA A 55 5.84 4.54 27.41
C ALA A 55 6.49 5.48 26.39
N LYS A 56 7.14 6.56 26.85
CA LYS A 56 7.81 7.50 25.94
C LYS A 56 8.85 6.79 25.06
N ASP A 57 8.94 7.21 23.80
CA ASP A 57 9.81 6.68 22.74
C ASP A 57 9.49 5.24 22.30
N GLY A 58 8.40 4.65 22.80
CA GLY A 58 7.86 3.41 22.26
C GLY A 58 6.94 3.65 21.06
N SER A 59 6.48 2.58 20.44
CA SER A 59 5.53 2.64 19.32
C SER A 59 4.56 1.46 19.36
N PHE A 60 3.31 1.65 18.93
CA PHE A 60 2.41 0.51 18.74
C PHE A 60 2.82 -0.25 17.49
N LEU A 61 2.99 -1.55 17.64
CA LEU A 61 3.30 -2.48 16.56
C LEU A 61 2.04 -3.27 16.23
N VAL A 62 1.53 -3.09 15.02
CA VAL A 62 0.45 -3.92 14.48
C VAL A 62 1.06 -5.05 13.68
N PHE A 63 0.80 -6.29 14.08
CA PHE A 63 1.17 -7.48 13.31
C PHE A 63 -0.06 -8.06 12.63
N ARG A 64 0.05 -8.42 11.35
CA ARG A 64 -0.95 -9.21 10.63
C ARG A 64 -0.27 -10.30 9.82
N GLN A 65 -0.77 -11.54 9.93
CA GLN A 65 -0.40 -12.59 8.99
C GLN A 65 -1.37 -12.54 7.82
N LEU A 66 -0.88 -12.10 6.66
CA LEU A 66 -1.70 -11.90 5.47
C LEU A 66 -1.29 -12.94 4.42
N LYS A 67 -2.08 -14.02 4.29
CA LYS A 67 -1.87 -15.04 3.25
C LYS A 67 -2.13 -14.43 1.88
N GLN A 68 -1.31 -14.75 0.88
CA GLN A 68 -1.45 -14.28 -0.50
C GLN A 68 -1.71 -15.45 -1.45
N LEU A 69 -2.78 -15.36 -2.23
CA LEU A 69 -3.20 -16.32 -3.25
C LEU A 69 -2.56 -15.96 -4.60
N VAL A 70 -1.25 -16.24 -4.72
CA VAL A 70 -0.41 -15.72 -5.81
C VAL A 70 -0.75 -16.33 -7.18
N PRO A 71 -0.89 -17.66 -7.35
CA PRO A 71 -1.39 -18.25 -8.59
C PRO A 71 -2.74 -17.68 -9.03
N GLU A 72 -3.67 -17.49 -8.09
CA GLU A 72 -5.02 -16.97 -8.33
C GLU A 72 -4.97 -15.51 -8.78
N PHE A 73 -4.16 -14.68 -8.10
CA PHE A 73 -3.94 -13.29 -8.49
C PHE A 73 -3.35 -13.21 -9.92
N ASN A 74 -2.30 -13.99 -10.20
CA ASN A 74 -1.69 -14.02 -11.53
C ASN A 74 -2.69 -14.47 -12.62
N LYS A 75 -3.50 -15.49 -12.32
CA LYS A 75 -4.57 -15.95 -13.23
C LYS A 75 -5.58 -14.85 -13.49
N PHE A 76 -6.03 -14.15 -12.44
CA PHE A 76 -6.96 -13.03 -12.55
C PHE A 76 -6.41 -11.91 -13.45
N LEU A 77 -5.12 -11.55 -13.30
CA LEU A 77 -4.48 -10.56 -14.18
C LEU A 77 -4.43 -11.05 -15.64
N SER A 78 -4.08 -12.33 -15.85
CA SER A 78 -3.98 -12.93 -17.19
C SER A 78 -5.33 -13.03 -17.92
N ASP A 79 -6.42 -13.20 -17.17
CA ASP A 79 -7.78 -13.27 -17.70
C ASP A 79 -8.37 -11.89 -18.00
N ASN A 80 -7.84 -10.83 -17.37
CA ASN A 80 -8.34 -9.45 -17.48
C ASN A 80 -7.28 -8.48 -18.02
N PRO A 81 -6.63 -8.75 -19.16
CA PRO A 81 -5.65 -7.84 -19.73
C PRO A 81 -6.31 -6.52 -20.14
N ILE A 82 -5.62 -5.40 -19.95
CA ILE A 82 -6.02 -4.12 -20.55
C ILE A 82 -5.76 -4.17 -22.05
N THR A 83 -6.83 -4.07 -22.84
CA THR A 83 -6.79 -4.09 -24.31
C THR A 83 -7.10 -2.73 -24.94
N THR A 84 -7.54 -1.76 -24.13
CA THR A 84 -7.93 -0.41 -24.58
C THR A 84 -6.74 0.51 -24.85
N VAL A 85 -5.55 0.14 -24.38
CA VAL A 85 -4.29 0.86 -24.65
C VAL A 85 -3.63 0.26 -25.89
N PRO A 86 -3.50 0.99 -27.00
CA PRO A 86 -2.91 0.47 -28.22
C PRO A 86 -1.45 0.06 -28.05
N GLY A 87 -1.02 -0.98 -28.78
CA GLY A 87 0.38 -1.42 -28.84
C GLY A 87 0.83 -2.34 -27.71
N LEU A 88 -0.01 -2.62 -26.71
CA LEU A 88 0.30 -3.59 -25.67
C LEU A 88 0.07 -5.02 -26.18
N THR A 89 1.03 -5.90 -25.89
CA THR A 89 0.79 -7.35 -25.92
C THR A 89 -0.19 -7.74 -24.81
N ARG A 90 -0.80 -8.93 -24.90
CA ARG A 90 -1.66 -9.46 -23.84
C ARG A 90 -0.96 -9.46 -22.48
N GLN A 91 0.31 -9.88 -22.44
CA GLN A 91 1.09 -9.91 -21.20
C GLN A 91 1.29 -8.50 -20.62
N GLN A 92 1.69 -7.52 -21.46
CA GLN A 92 1.82 -6.14 -21.00
C GLN A 92 0.49 -5.55 -20.53
N GLY A 93 -0.64 -5.92 -21.16
CA GLY A 93 -1.98 -5.54 -20.71
C GLY A 93 -2.32 -6.11 -19.33
N SER A 94 -1.94 -7.36 -19.04
CA SER A 94 -2.09 -7.98 -17.73
C SER A 94 -1.17 -7.37 -16.67
N ASP A 95 0.08 -7.07 -17.04
CA ASP A 95 1.04 -6.41 -16.15
C ASP A 95 0.58 -4.99 -15.80
N LEU A 96 0.08 -4.24 -16.79
CA LEU A 96 -0.52 -2.92 -16.57
C LEU A 96 -1.74 -3.01 -15.64
N PHE A 97 -2.57 -4.04 -15.81
CA PHE A 97 -3.75 -4.23 -14.95
C PHE A 97 -3.35 -4.44 -13.49
N GLY A 98 -2.36 -5.31 -13.24
CA GLY A 98 -1.79 -5.52 -11.90
C GLY A 98 -1.12 -4.25 -11.35
N ALA A 99 -0.37 -3.54 -12.19
CA ALA A 99 0.27 -2.28 -11.82
C ALA A 99 -0.76 -1.22 -11.42
N ARG A 100 -1.92 -1.17 -12.08
CA ARG A 100 -3.02 -0.26 -11.76
C ARG A 100 -3.77 -0.66 -10.49
N MET A 101 -3.88 -1.94 -10.18
CA MET A 101 -4.40 -2.40 -8.88
C MET A 101 -3.48 -1.96 -7.74
N MET A 102 -2.16 -2.10 -7.90
CA MET A 102 -1.17 -1.72 -6.87
C MET A 102 -0.94 -0.20 -6.82
N GLY A 103 -0.95 0.46 -7.96
CA GLY A 103 -0.49 1.84 -8.20
C GLY A 103 1.00 1.96 -8.51
N ARG A 104 1.72 0.84 -8.58
CA ARG A 104 3.11 0.72 -9.04
C ARG A 104 3.28 -0.52 -9.91
N TRP A 105 4.18 -0.45 -10.88
CA TRP A 105 4.67 -1.64 -11.58
C TRP A 105 5.46 -2.55 -10.65
N LYS A 106 5.69 -3.79 -11.07
CA LYS A 106 6.47 -4.75 -10.27
C LYS A 106 7.89 -4.25 -10.00
N SER A 107 8.47 -3.47 -10.91
CA SER A 107 9.77 -2.80 -10.75
C SER A 107 9.81 -1.74 -9.62
N GLY A 108 8.65 -1.28 -9.16
CA GLY A 108 8.51 -0.15 -8.24
C GLY A 108 8.15 1.18 -8.91
N ALA A 109 8.19 1.27 -10.25
CA ALA A 109 7.83 2.50 -10.96
C ALA A 109 6.37 2.89 -10.67
N PRO A 110 6.07 4.12 -10.23
CA PRO A 110 4.69 4.53 -9.96
C PRO A 110 3.91 4.70 -11.27
N VAL A 111 2.74 4.07 -11.35
CA VAL A 111 1.91 4.13 -12.57
C VAL A 111 1.48 5.57 -12.87
N PHE A 112 1.39 6.44 -11.84
CA PHE A 112 1.12 7.85 -12.07
C PHE A 112 2.16 8.54 -12.97
N LEU A 113 3.44 8.17 -12.88
CA LEU A 113 4.53 8.72 -13.70
C LEU A 113 4.78 7.89 -14.97
N ALA A 114 4.52 6.59 -14.92
CA ALA A 114 4.67 5.65 -16.04
C ALA A 114 3.33 4.93 -16.31
N PRO A 115 2.33 5.59 -16.92
CA PRO A 115 0.93 5.15 -16.88
C PRO A 115 0.55 4.00 -17.81
N THR A 116 1.40 3.69 -18.79
CA THR A 116 1.09 2.68 -19.82
C THR A 116 2.17 1.62 -19.99
N HIS A 117 3.41 1.91 -19.59
CA HIS A 117 4.55 1.00 -19.68
C HIS A 117 5.39 1.08 -18.41
N ASP A 118 6.02 -0.02 -18.04
CA ASP A 118 6.98 -0.05 -16.93
C ASP A 118 8.24 0.78 -17.28
N ASP A 119 8.85 1.36 -16.26
CA ASP A 119 10.15 2.01 -16.32
C ASP A 119 11.01 1.51 -15.14
N PRO A 120 11.75 0.41 -15.32
CA PRO A 120 12.57 -0.15 -14.24
C PRO A 120 13.66 0.80 -13.73
N GLN A 121 14.14 1.73 -14.56
CA GLN A 121 15.12 2.73 -14.14
C GLN A 121 14.48 3.76 -13.22
N LEU A 122 13.24 4.17 -13.51
CA LEU A 122 12.45 4.97 -12.58
C LEU A 122 12.17 4.20 -11.29
N GLY A 123 11.75 2.94 -11.37
CA GLY A 123 11.43 2.11 -10.20
C GLY A 123 12.60 1.96 -9.22
N ALA A 124 13.81 1.78 -9.75
CA ALA A 124 15.04 1.61 -8.96
C ALA A 124 15.60 2.91 -8.37
N ASP A 125 15.12 4.09 -8.78
CA ASP A 125 15.68 5.38 -8.39
C ASP A 125 14.90 6.02 -7.22
N PRO A 126 15.45 6.03 -5.98
CA PRO A 126 14.77 6.59 -4.81
C PRO A 126 14.54 8.11 -4.88
N HIS A 127 15.24 8.82 -5.78
CA HIS A 127 15.03 10.26 -6.00
C HIS A 127 13.91 10.57 -6.98
N ARG A 128 13.34 9.56 -7.65
CA ARG A 128 12.27 9.75 -8.64
C ARG A 128 11.04 8.87 -8.39
N ASN A 129 11.23 7.66 -7.84
CA ASN A 129 10.15 6.68 -7.70
C ASN A 129 9.06 7.06 -6.69
N ASN A 130 9.23 8.14 -5.92
CA ASN A 130 8.20 8.64 -5.01
C ASN A 130 7.77 10.09 -5.28
N ASP A 131 8.36 10.74 -6.30
CA ASP A 131 8.18 12.16 -6.61
C ASP A 131 6.91 12.43 -7.42
N PHE A 132 5.76 12.28 -6.78
CA PHE A 132 4.44 12.55 -7.37
C PHE A 132 3.39 12.84 -6.30
N THR A 133 2.25 13.42 -6.68
CA THR A 133 1.20 13.82 -5.73
C THR A 133 -0.21 13.40 -6.14
N TYR A 134 -0.34 12.73 -7.30
CA TYR A 134 -1.60 12.51 -8.03
C TYR A 134 -2.27 13.77 -8.58
N ALA A 135 -1.66 14.95 -8.40
CA ALA A 135 -2.08 16.20 -9.00
C ALA A 135 -1.15 16.61 -10.15
N ALA A 136 -1.69 17.30 -11.15
CA ALA A 136 -0.87 18.22 -11.94
C ALA A 136 -0.56 19.47 -11.10
N PRO A 137 0.56 20.18 -11.32
CA PRO A 137 0.95 21.36 -10.54
C PRO A 137 -0.10 22.49 -10.44
N SER A 138 -1.10 22.51 -11.34
CA SER A 138 -2.16 23.52 -11.41
C SER A 138 -3.55 23.02 -11.04
N GLN A 139 -3.72 21.80 -10.53
CA GLN A 139 -5.04 21.23 -10.21
C GLN A 139 -5.22 21.01 -8.70
N THR A 140 -6.34 21.49 -8.17
CA THR A 140 -6.86 21.02 -6.88
C THR A 140 -7.60 19.69 -7.10
N VAL A 141 -7.14 18.62 -6.44
CA VAL A 141 -7.53 17.24 -6.80
C VAL A 141 -8.94 16.87 -6.36
N SER A 142 -9.56 17.61 -5.43
CA SER A 142 -10.91 17.29 -4.93
C SER A 142 -11.98 17.22 -6.03
N ASN A 143 -11.72 17.84 -7.19
CA ASN A 143 -12.63 17.85 -8.34
C ASN A 143 -12.10 17.10 -9.57
N SER A 144 -10.93 16.46 -9.46
CA SER A 144 -10.42 15.64 -10.56
C SER A 144 -11.19 14.33 -10.63
N THR A 145 -11.66 13.98 -11.82
CA THR A 145 -12.22 12.67 -12.15
C THR A 145 -11.23 11.82 -12.95
N ASP A 146 -10.00 12.32 -13.14
CA ASP A 146 -8.98 11.69 -13.97
C ASP A 146 -8.33 10.50 -13.26
N GLN A 147 -8.67 9.31 -13.75
CA GLN A 147 -8.06 8.04 -13.34
C GLN A 147 -7.15 7.47 -14.43
N SER A 148 -6.89 8.21 -15.52
CA SER A 148 -6.10 7.71 -16.65
C SER A 148 -4.68 7.32 -16.24
N LYS A 149 -4.07 8.09 -15.33
CA LYS A 149 -2.72 7.82 -14.81
C LYS A 149 -2.69 6.82 -13.65
N CYS A 150 -3.59 6.95 -12.68
CA CYS A 150 -3.65 6.05 -11.52
C CYS A 150 -5.11 5.93 -11.04
N PRO A 151 -5.67 4.74 -10.87
CA PRO A 151 -7.00 4.57 -10.28
C PRO A 151 -7.08 5.14 -8.87
N PHE A 152 -8.21 5.74 -8.48
CA PHE A 152 -8.44 6.16 -7.08
C PHE A 152 -8.39 4.98 -6.12
N ALA A 153 -8.80 3.81 -6.59
CA ALA A 153 -8.80 2.58 -5.80
C ALA A 153 -7.43 1.91 -5.70
N ALA A 154 -6.40 2.36 -6.43
CA ALA A 154 -5.08 1.73 -6.40
C ALA A 154 -4.54 1.67 -4.97
N HIS A 155 -3.91 0.55 -4.59
CA HIS A 155 -3.51 0.28 -3.20
C HIS A 155 -2.71 1.44 -2.58
N ILE A 156 -1.68 1.94 -3.27
CA ILE A 156 -0.86 3.05 -2.76
C ILE A 156 -1.56 4.41 -2.77
N ARG A 157 -2.67 4.58 -3.51
CA ARG A 157 -3.48 5.80 -3.54
C ARG A 157 -4.54 5.77 -2.45
N LYS A 158 -5.13 4.60 -2.18
CA LYS A 158 -5.97 4.38 -1.00
C LYS A 158 -5.20 4.60 0.30
N THR A 159 -4.03 3.98 0.44
CA THR A 159 -3.25 3.99 1.69
C THR A 159 -2.38 5.24 1.88
N ARG A 160 -2.17 6.04 0.82
CA ARG A 160 -1.60 7.38 0.91
C ARG A 160 -2.17 8.23 -0.23
N PRO A 161 -3.28 8.97 0.00
CA PRO A 161 -3.99 9.67 -1.07
C PRO A 161 -3.33 10.96 -1.56
N ARG A 162 -2.28 11.44 -0.86
CA ARG A 162 -1.49 12.62 -1.26
C ARG A 162 -2.43 13.83 -1.49
N ALA A 163 -2.34 14.46 -2.65
CA ALA A 163 -3.13 15.66 -2.97
C ALA A 163 -4.64 15.39 -3.08
N ASP A 164 -5.09 14.12 -3.16
CA ASP A 164 -6.53 13.78 -3.11
C ASP A 164 -7.19 14.24 -1.80
N LEU A 165 -6.42 14.38 -0.72
CA LEU A 165 -6.93 14.91 0.57
C LEU A 165 -7.20 16.41 0.54
N GLY A 166 -6.79 17.12 -0.52
CA GLY A 166 -6.91 18.58 -0.60
C GLY A 166 -5.99 19.34 0.37
N LEU A 167 -5.03 18.64 0.98
CA LEU A 167 -4.02 19.21 1.87
C LEU A 167 -2.71 19.43 1.08
N PRO A 168 -1.93 20.48 1.41
CA PRO A 168 -0.56 20.59 0.91
C PRO A 168 0.25 19.33 1.29
N GLU A 169 1.12 18.84 0.40
CA GLU A 169 2.00 17.68 0.70
C GLU A 169 2.94 17.93 1.89
N THR A 170 3.20 19.20 2.23
CA THR A 170 4.00 19.61 3.39
C THR A 170 3.24 19.51 4.70
N THR A 171 1.92 19.35 4.66
CA THR A 171 1.07 19.20 5.84
C THR A 171 0.88 17.71 6.12
N SER A 172 1.25 17.27 7.33
CA SER A 172 0.93 15.91 7.73
C SER A 172 -0.59 15.72 7.82
N ASN A 173 -1.08 14.63 7.25
CA ASN A 173 -2.47 14.21 7.40
C ASN A 173 -2.70 13.36 8.67
N SER A 174 -1.68 13.13 9.49
CA SER A 174 -1.70 12.30 10.71
C SER A 174 -2.05 10.83 10.51
N HIS A 175 -2.09 10.33 9.27
CA HIS A 175 -2.47 8.97 8.90
C HIS A 175 -1.30 8.23 8.26
N HIS A 176 -0.14 8.33 8.90
CA HIS A 176 1.09 7.67 8.46
C HIS A 176 1.42 6.45 9.33
N ILE A 177 2.03 5.45 8.69
CA ILE A 177 2.63 4.29 9.35
C ILE A 177 4.04 4.08 8.81
N VAL A 178 4.93 3.53 9.64
CA VAL A 178 6.20 2.97 9.16
C VAL A 178 6.01 1.47 9.01
N ARG A 179 6.28 0.93 7.81
CA ARG A 179 6.09 -0.49 7.51
C ARG A 179 7.41 -1.24 7.68
N GLY A 180 7.37 -2.35 8.43
CA GLY A 180 8.49 -3.26 8.66
C GLY A 180 8.16 -4.71 8.30
N GLY A 181 7.19 -4.90 7.40
CA GLY A 181 6.72 -6.23 7.01
C GLY A 181 7.75 -7.01 6.18
N ILE A 182 7.61 -8.34 6.18
CA ILE A 182 8.47 -9.24 5.42
C ILE A 182 7.66 -10.40 4.81
N PRO A 183 7.96 -10.87 3.59
CA PRO A 183 7.30 -12.05 3.05
C PRO A 183 7.59 -13.31 3.88
N TYR A 184 6.61 -14.19 4.03
CA TYR A 184 6.74 -15.51 4.66
C TYR A 184 6.27 -16.64 3.72
N GLY A 185 6.66 -17.86 4.05
CA GLY A 185 6.32 -19.06 3.26
C GLY A 185 7.21 -19.22 2.01
N PRO A 186 7.11 -20.39 1.35
CA PRO A 186 7.93 -20.70 0.19
C PRO A 186 7.50 -19.93 -1.06
N GLU A 187 8.37 -19.91 -2.07
CA GLU A 187 8.00 -19.48 -3.43
C GLU A 187 6.88 -20.36 -4.00
N VAL A 188 6.24 -19.88 -5.07
CA VAL A 188 5.21 -20.65 -5.79
C VAL A 188 5.86 -21.85 -6.46
N SER A 189 5.31 -23.05 -6.25
CA SER A 189 5.78 -24.27 -6.89
C SER A 189 5.32 -24.37 -8.35
N GLN A 190 6.00 -25.20 -9.15
CA GLN A 190 5.58 -25.45 -10.54
C GLN A 190 4.17 -26.06 -10.64
N ALA A 191 3.77 -26.86 -9.66
CA ALA A 191 2.44 -27.45 -9.60
C ALA A 191 1.36 -26.37 -9.37
N GLU A 192 1.58 -25.45 -8.43
CA GLU A 192 0.67 -24.32 -8.16
C GLU A 192 0.60 -23.36 -9.35
N LEU A 193 1.72 -23.10 -10.04
CA LEU A 193 1.74 -22.30 -11.27
C LEU A 193 0.89 -22.94 -12.37
N SER A 194 0.98 -24.26 -12.54
CA SER A 194 0.29 -24.99 -13.62
C SER A 194 -1.19 -25.17 -13.34
N SER A 195 -1.58 -25.33 -12.07
CA SER A 195 -2.98 -25.48 -11.65
C SER A 195 -3.68 -24.14 -11.36
N HIS A 196 -2.95 -23.03 -11.37
CA HIS A 196 -3.43 -21.70 -10.97
C HIS A 196 -4.08 -21.70 -9.57
N THR A 197 -3.62 -22.57 -8.67
CA THR A 197 -4.24 -22.79 -7.37
C THR A 197 -3.17 -22.84 -6.28
N THR A 198 -3.35 -22.07 -5.21
CA THR A 198 -2.49 -22.10 -4.02
C THR A 198 -2.71 -23.39 -3.23
N THR A 199 -1.65 -24.16 -3.02
CA THR A 199 -1.66 -25.35 -2.15
C THR A 199 -0.83 -25.17 -0.89
N THR A 200 0.14 -24.25 -0.92
CA THR A 200 1.03 -23.98 0.22
C THR A 200 0.87 -22.54 0.68
N GLU A 201 0.79 -22.33 2.00
CA GLU A 201 0.61 -21.01 2.55
C GLU A 201 1.88 -20.15 2.41
N ARG A 202 1.68 -18.94 1.91
CA ARG A 202 2.68 -17.89 1.74
C ARG A 202 1.99 -16.53 1.84
N GLY A 203 2.75 -15.48 2.08
CA GLY A 203 2.20 -14.12 2.04
C GLY A 203 3.07 -13.11 2.76
N LEU A 204 2.44 -12.12 3.38
CA LEU A 204 3.13 -11.04 4.08
C LEU A 204 2.93 -11.17 5.59
N ALA A 205 4.04 -11.22 6.33
CA ALA A 205 4.05 -10.95 7.76
C ALA A 205 4.09 -9.42 7.89
N PHE A 206 2.91 -8.81 7.82
CA PHE A 206 2.76 -7.36 7.82
C PHE A 206 3.05 -6.83 9.22
N VAL A 207 3.87 -5.77 9.28
CA VAL A 207 4.19 -5.03 10.48
C VAL A 207 4.07 -3.55 10.19
N ALA A 208 3.34 -2.83 11.04
CA ALA A 208 3.21 -1.38 10.99
C ALA A 208 3.41 -0.74 12.35
N TYR A 209 4.20 0.34 12.38
CA TYR A 209 4.48 1.15 13.56
C TYR A 209 3.76 2.50 13.46
N GLN A 210 3.18 2.92 14.59
CA GLN A 210 2.49 4.19 14.77
C GLN A 210 2.35 4.51 16.27
N ALA A 211 2.24 5.79 16.62
CA ALA A 211 1.94 6.20 18.00
C ALA A 211 0.45 6.02 18.35
N ASN A 212 -0.43 5.90 17.36
CA ASN A 212 -1.86 5.74 17.56
C ASN A 212 -2.48 4.81 16.49
N ILE A 213 -2.86 3.59 16.88
CA ILE A 213 -3.45 2.58 15.98
C ILE A 213 -4.72 3.11 15.29
N GLY A 214 -5.52 3.91 15.99
CA GLY A 214 -6.75 4.51 15.47
C GLY A 214 -6.53 5.61 14.43
N LYS A 215 -5.32 6.16 14.33
CA LYS A 215 -4.92 7.09 13.27
C LYS A 215 -4.11 6.41 12.15
N GLY A 216 -3.37 5.35 12.47
CA GLY A 216 -2.56 4.56 11.53
C GLY A 216 -3.31 3.38 10.92
N PHE A 217 -2.80 2.16 11.13
CA PHE A 217 -3.30 0.92 10.52
C PHE A 217 -4.84 0.80 10.50
N SER A 218 -5.51 0.97 11.65
CA SER A 218 -6.96 0.77 11.72
C SER A 218 -7.72 1.75 10.84
N PHE A 219 -7.20 2.98 10.72
CA PHE A 219 -7.80 4.02 9.91
C PHE A 219 -7.63 3.73 8.41
N LEU A 220 -6.40 3.41 8.02
CA LEU A 220 -6.05 3.07 6.63
C LEU A 220 -6.86 1.88 6.12
N GLN A 221 -7.09 0.88 6.96
CA GLN A 221 -7.90 -0.28 6.59
C GLN A 221 -9.38 0.12 6.48
N GLN A 222 -10.00 0.56 7.57
CA GLN A 222 -11.46 0.68 7.67
C GLN A 222 -12.02 1.88 6.90
N PHE A 223 -11.39 3.05 7.01
CA PHE A 223 -11.95 4.28 6.46
C PHE A 223 -11.50 4.56 5.04
N TRP A 224 -10.39 3.97 4.60
CA TRP A 224 -9.83 4.18 3.25
C TRP A 224 -9.95 2.92 2.39
N SER A 225 -9.30 1.82 2.78
CA SER A 225 -9.18 0.61 1.93
C SER A 225 -10.51 -0.11 1.77
N ASP A 226 -11.27 -0.27 2.86
CA ASP A 226 -12.57 -0.95 2.91
C ASP A 226 -13.72 -0.04 2.45
N ASN A 227 -13.47 1.27 2.35
CA ASN A 227 -14.52 2.24 2.01
C ASN A 227 -14.63 2.42 0.49
N SER A 228 -15.69 1.87 -0.10
CA SER A 228 -15.94 1.91 -1.55
C SER A 228 -16.21 3.32 -2.12
N ALA A 229 -16.51 4.30 -1.26
CA ALA A 229 -16.79 5.69 -1.62
C ALA A 229 -15.76 6.68 -1.05
N PHE A 230 -14.59 6.20 -0.62
CA PHE A 230 -13.54 7.05 -0.07
C PHE A 230 -13.08 8.12 -1.07
N LEU A 231 -13.16 9.39 -0.66
CA LEU A 231 -12.86 10.65 -1.40
C LEU A 231 -13.64 10.89 -2.69
N HIS A 232 -13.86 9.86 -3.50
CA HIS A 232 -14.58 9.95 -4.77
C HIS A 232 -15.68 8.89 -4.84
N GLN A 233 -16.84 9.27 -5.39
CA GLN A 233 -17.92 8.35 -5.71
C GLN A 233 -17.45 7.34 -6.76
N ASN A 234 -17.98 6.10 -6.70
CA ASN A 234 -17.61 5.01 -7.61
C ASN A 234 -16.09 4.74 -7.67
N THR A 235 -15.38 4.86 -6.53
CA THR A 235 -13.97 4.44 -6.42
C THR A 235 -13.89 2.91 -6.35
N GLY A 236 -14.73 2.31 -5.50
CA GLY A 236 -14.63 0.91 -5.14
C GLY A 236 -13.62 0.66 -4.02
N PHE A 237 -13.44 -0.62 -3.71
CA PHE A 237 -12.53 -1.09 -2.65
C PHE A 237 -11.08 -1.02 -3.10
N ASP A 238 -10.15 -0.96 -2.15
CA ASP A 238 -8.75 -1.32 -2.43
C ASP A 238 -8.70 -2.76 -2.98
N PRO A 239 -8.08 -2.99 -4.16
CA PRO A 239 -8.12 -4.29 -4.81
C PRO A 239 -7.22 -5.34 -4.15
N ILE A 240 -6.24 -4.92 -3.36
CA ILE A 240 -5.25 -5.79 -2.73
C ILE A 240 -5.71 -6.17 -1.31
N VAL A 241 -6.05 -5.18 -0.47
CA VAL A 241 -6.30 -5.41 0.96
C VAL A 241 -7.69 -4.95 1.44
N GLY A 242 -8.50 -4.34 0.58
CA GLY A 242 -9.86 -3.95 0.96
C GLY A 242 -10.71 -5.18 1.27
N GLU A 243 -11.57 -5.07 2.27
CA GLU A 243 -12.44 -6.15 2.77
C GLU A 243 -13.91 -5.75 2.68
N ASN A 244 -14.79 -6.72 2.43
CA ASN A 244 -16.24 -6.51 2.35
C ASN A 244 -17.01 -7.64 3.05
N GLY A 245 -16.50 -8.11 4.20
CA GLY A 245 -17.12 -9.19 4.97
C GLY A 245 -17.26 -10.49 4.19
N GLY A 246 -16.30 -10.81 3.31
CA GLY A 246 -16.33 -11.98 2.42
C GLY A 246 -17.24 -11.85 1.20
N SER A 247 -17.89 -10.70 0.99
CA SER A 247 -18.66 -10.43 -0.23
C SER A 247 -17.75 -9.95 -1.38
N PRO A 248 -18.16 -10.12 -2.64
CA PRO A 248 -17.42 -9.59 -3.78
C PRO A 248 -17.14 -8.09 -3.67
N ARG A 249 -15.98 -7.66 -4.16
CA ARG A 249 -15.54 -6.27 -4.17
C ARG A 249 -15.57 -5.71 -5.59
N ALA A 250 -16.25 -4.58 -5.77
CA ALA A 250 -16.20 -3.82 -7.01
C ALA A 250 -15.06 -2.81 -6.96
N VAL A 251 -14.30 -2.70 -8.05
CA VAL A 251 -13.20 -1.75 -8.23
C VAL A 251 -13.36 -1.04 -9.56
N PHE A 252 -13.20 0.27 -9.57
CA PHE A 252 -13.35 1.10 -10.77
C PHE A 252 -12.00 1.73 -11.16
N GLY A 253 -11.94 2.37 -12.33
CA GLY A 253 -10.74 3.08 -12.76
C GLY A 253 -9.59 2.21 -13.27
N LEU A 254 -9.65 0.88 -13.12
CA LEU A 254 -8.54 -0.02 -13.51
C LEU A 254 -8.27 -0.01 -15.02
N ASP A 255 -9.24 0.33 -15.86
CA ASP A 255 -9.02 0.60 -17.29
C ASP A 255 -8.74 2.11 -17.50
N PRO A 256 -7.54 2.51 -17.98
CA PRO A 256 -7.18 3.92 -18.15
C PRO A 256 -8.03 4.67 -19.18
N LYS A 257 -8.75 3.95 -20.05
CA LYS A 257 -9.65 4.53 -21.07
C LYS A 257 -11.13 4.37 -20.72
N ASN A 258 -11.45 3.65 -19.64
CA ASN A 258 -12.83 3.44 -19.21
C ASN A 258 -12.92 3.38 -17.68
N SER A 259 -12.90 4.56 -17.05
CA SER A 259 -12.86 4.68 -15.59
C SER A 259 -14.16 4.23 -14.90
N THR A 260 -15.28 4.15 -15.62
CA THR A 260 -16.58 3.72 -15.09
C THR A 260 -16.79 2.21 -15.18
N LYS A 261 -15.90 1.47 -15.86
CA LYS A 261 -15.96 0.00 -15.93
C LYS A 261 -15.72 -0.59 -14.54
N ALA A 262 -16.74 -1.24 -14.01
CA ALA A 262 -16.62 -2.04 -12.80
C ALA A 262 -15.81 -3.31 -13.09
N THR A 263 -14.82 -3.57 -12.25
CA THR A 263 -14.12 -4.85 -12.15
C THR A 263 -14.58 -5.52 -10.87
N MET A 264 -15.22 -6.69 -10.99
CA MET A 264 -15.58 -7.51 -9.83
C MET A 264 -14.41 -8.41 -9.46
N LEU A 265 -13.94 -8.29 -8.22
CA LEU A 265 -12.95 -9.21 -7.67
C LEU A 265 -13.68 -10.49 -7.25
N PRO A 266 -13.32 -11.66 -7.81
CA PRO A 266 -14.05 -12.91 -7.57
C PRO A 266 -13.77 -13.50 -6.18
N MET A 267 -12.70 -13.05 -5.53
CA MET A 267 -12.22 -13.51 -4.23
C MET A 267 -11.25 -12.49 -3.65
N ASP A 268 -10.89 -12.68 -2.38
CA ASP A 268 -9.81 -11.94 -1.75
C ASP A 268 -8.47 -12.61 -2.03
N PHE A 269 -7.63 -11.94 -2.82
CA PHE A 269 -6.27 -12.42 -3.10
C PHE A 269 -5.37 -12.37 -1.87
N VAL A 270 -5.72 -11.53 -0.90
CA VAL A 270 -5.11 -11.48 0.42
C VAL A 270 -6.13 -11.99 1.43
N VAL A 271 -5.77 -13.03 2.19
CA VAL A 271 -6.62 -13.61 3.22
C VAL A 271 -5.99 -13.35 4.58
N SER A 272 -6.66 -12.53 5.39
CA SER A 272 -6.24 -12.28 6.77
C SER A 272 -6.29 -13.58 7.59
N ARG A 273 -5.15 -13.95 8.19
CA ARG A 273 -5.02 -15.06 9.16
C ARG A 273 -5.04 -14.59 10.62
N GLY A 274 -5.39 -13.32 10.84
CA GLY A 274 -5.36 -12.69 12.15
C GLY A 274 -4.03 -11.98 12.42
N GLY A 275 -3.79 -11.72 13.69
CA GLY A 275 -2.67 -10.91 14.16
C GLY A 275 -3.00 -10.31 15.53
N GLU A 276 -2.20 -9.34 15.96
CA GLU A 276 -2.35 -8.71 17.27
C GLU A 276 -1.75 -7.29 17.27
N TYR A 277 -2.19 -6.47 18.22
CA TYR A 277 -1.66 -5.16 18.54
C TYR A 277 -0.72 -5.25 19.74
N PHE A 278 0.52 -4.85 19.53
CA PHE A 278 1.56 -4.82 20.55
C PHE A 278 2.00 -3.39 20.82
N PHE A 279 2.74 -3.23 21.91
CA PHE A 279 3.52 -2.04 22.18
C PHE A 279 5.00 -2.42 22.19
N SER A 280 5.81 -1.76 21.38
CA SER A 280 7.26 -1.87 21.38
C SER A 280 7.81 -0.76 22.30
N PRO A 281 8.18 -1.08 23.56
CA PRO A 281 8.64 -0.10 24.51
C PRO A 281 10.06 0.39 24.17
N SER A 282 10.41 1.57 24.66
CA SER A 282 11.78 2.07 24.60
C SER A 282 12.72 1.18 25.44
N ILE A 283 14.02 1.20 25.10
CA ILE A 283 15.03 0.40 25.81
C ILE A 283 15.09 0.77 27.30
N SER A 284 14.92 2.05 27.64
CA SER A 284 14.87 2.52 29.03
C SER A 284 13.67 1.94 29.77
N ALA A 285 12.50 1.87 29.14
CA ALA A 285 11.30 1.28 29.74
C ALA A 285 11.46 -0.23 30.00
N ILE A 286 12.09 -0.95 29.07
CA ILE A 286 12.43 -2.37 29.26
C ILE A 286 13.30 -2.52 30.51
N ARG A 287 14.38 -1.75 30.63
CA ARG A 287 15.38 -1.86 31.71
C ARG A 287 14.90 -1.38 33.07
N ASN A 288 14.06 -0.35 33.09
CA ASN A 288 13.80 0.41 34.31
C ASN A 288 12.35 0.28 34.81
N THR A 289 11.43 -0.29 34.02
CA THR A 289 10.01 -0.37 34.40
C THR A 289 9.44 -1.76 34.17
N LEU A 290 9.64 -2.36 32.99
CA LEU A 290 9.04 -3.65 32.66
C LEU A 290 9.80 -4.84 33.25
N SER A 291 11.09 -4.67 33.57
CA SER A 291 11.90 -5.65 34.27
C SER A 291 12.07 -5.34 35.77
N ALA A 292 11.31 -4.39 36.31
CA ALA A 292 11.39 -3.97 37.70
C ALA A 292 10.65 -4.93 38.65
#